data_AF-A0A1E5WFJ8-F1
#
_entry.id   AF-A0A1E5WFJ8-F1
#
_cell.length_a   1.000
_cell.length_b   1.000
_cell.length_c   1.000
_cell.angle_alpha   90.00
_cell.angle_beta   90.00
_cell.angle_gamma   90.00
#
_symmetry.space_group_name_H-M   'P 1'
#
loop_
_entity.id
_entity.type
_entity.pdbx_description
1 polymer ?
#
loop_
_entity_poly.entity_id
_entity_poly.type
_entity_poly.pdbx_seq_one_letter_code
_entity_poly.pdbx_strand_id
1 'polypeptide(L)'
;MINFSDRRAFGFDRFIEREILERSEYLKDDSFTLRVQVHVVKETPSLLVPPSNIQQHLGSLLSMEGADVEFRVGGETFVAHRLVLAARSPIFNAELYSPMKEGMVTNTIHIDDMEAQVFKAMLNFIYTDSWPEMEQEDESAMTQHLLVAAD
;
A
#
# COMPACT_ATOMS: atom_id res chain seq x y z
N MET A 1 -16.18 -15.77 23.79
CA MET A 1 -17.07 -15.29 22.71
C MET A 1 -18.49 -15.79 22.99
N ILE A 2 -19.53 -14.96 22.84
CA ILE A 2 -20.92 -15.38 23.08
C ILE A 2 -21.45 -16.07 21.83
N ASN A 3 -21.91 -17.33 21.94
CA ASN A 3 -22.61 -18.01 20.85
C ASN A 3 -24.07 -17.54 20.81
N PHE A 4 -24.40 -16.72 19.82
CA PHE A 4 -25.75 -16.19 19.64
C PHE A 4 -26.78 -17.24 19.20
N SER A 5 -26.34 -18.45 18.85
CA SER A 5 -27.20 -19.54 18.40
C SER A 5 -27.89 -20.29 19.55
N ASP A 6 -27.32 -20.23 20.76
CA ASP A 6 -27.74 -21.08 21.88
C ASP A 6 -28.88 -20.48 22.73
N ARG A 7 -29.23 -19.20 22.51
CA ARG A 7 -30.28 -18.51 23.27
C ARG A 7 -31.13 -17.62 22.37
N ARG A 8 -32.43 -17.57 22.66
CA ARG A 8 -33.41 -16.73 21.93
C ARG A 8 -33.27 -15.24 22.21
N ALA A 9 -32.65 -14.84 23.32
CA ALA A 9 -32.43 -13.44 23.70
C ALA A 9 -31.23 -13.30 24.65
N PHE A 10 -30.63 -12.10 24.64
CA PHE A 10 -29.56 -11.67 25.54
C PHE A 10 -29.90 -10.29 26.09
N GLY A 11 -29.58 -10.07 27.37
CA GLY A 11 -29.86 -8.80 28.03
C GLY A 11 -29.60 -8.89 29.53
N PHE A 12 -30.07 -7.89 30.26
CA PHE A 12 -30.02 -7.84 31.71
C PHE A 12 -31.44 -8.05 32.26
N ASP A 13 -31.66 -9.12 33.01
CA ASP A 13 -32.96 -9.42 33.64
C ASP A 13 -33.39 -8.34 34.64
N ARG A 14 -32.42 -7.56 35.15
CA ARG A 14 -32.62 -6.41 36.03
C ARG A 14 -31.71 -5.26 35.60
N PHE A 15 -32.15 -4.53 34.57
CA PHE A 15 -31.39 -3.42 34.00
C PHE A 15 -31.45 -2.14 34.86
N ILE A 16 -32.64 -1.78 35.35
CA ILE A 16 -32.87 -0.63 36.22
C ILE A 16 -34.06 -0.90 37.15
N GLU A 17 -33.97 -0.46 38.39
CA GLU A 17 -35.10 -0.52 39.32
C GLU A 17 -36.16 0.51 38.95
N ARG A 18 -37.43 0.14 39.08
CA ARG A 18 -38.56 1.00 38.72
C ARG A 18 -38.51 2.34 39.45
N GLU A 19 -38.28 2.32 40.75
CA GLU A 19 -38.23 3.53 41.60
C GLU A 19 -37.12 4.50 41.19
N ILE A 20 -36.02 3.97 40.65
CA ILE A 20 -34.90 4.76 40.14
C ILE A 20 -35.27 5.38 38.78
N LEU A 21 -35.89 4.60 37.88
CA LEU A 21 -36.34 5.09 36.57
C LEU A 21 -37.36 6.23 36.73
N GLU A 22 -38.35 6.06 37.62
CA GLU A 22 -39.41 7.04 37.88
C GLU A 22 -38.88 8.36 38.48
N ARG A 23 -37.76 8.32 39.23
CA ARG A 23 -37.12 9.51 39.81
C ARG A 23 -36.05 10.13 38.89
N SER A 24 -35.67 9.45 37.82
CA SER A 24 -34.60 9.89 36.92
C SER A 24 -35.09 10.91 35.89
N GLU A 25 -34.14 11.61 35.26
CA GLU A 25 -34.44 12.47 34.11
C GLU A 25 -34.74 11.68 32.81
N TYR A 26 -34.62 10.35 32.84
CA TYR A 26 -34.77 9.48 31.67
C TYR A 26 -36.22 9.14 31.35
N LEU A 27 -37.13 9.27 32.31
CA LEU A 27 -38.57 9.13 32.11
C LEU A 27 -39.19 10.53 31.93
N LYS A 28 -39.70 10.82 30.73
CA LYS A 28 -40.34 12.09 30.38
C LYS A 28 -41.69 11.78 29.73
N ASP A 29 -42.75 12.39 30.23
CA ASP A 29 -44.12 12.19 29.72
C ASP A 29 -44.50 10.69 29.61
N ASP A 30 -44.24 9.94 30.69
CA ASP A 30 -44.47 8.47 30.78
C ASP A 30 -43.72 7.64 29.71
N SER A 31 -42.67 8.22 29.12
CA SER A 31 -41.89 7.61 28.05
C SER A 31 -40.39 7.67 28.36
N PHE A 32 -39.66 6.63 27.98
CA PHE A 32 -38.20 6.59 28.05
C PHE A 32 -37.62 5.98 26.77
N THR A 33 -36.35 6.26 26.48
CA THR A 33 -35.66 5.73 25.30
C THR A 33 -34.49 4.84 25.72
N LEU A 34 -34.48 3.61 25.21
CA LEU A 34 -33.34 2.71 25.39
C LEU A 34 -32.39 2.82 24.18
N ARG A 35 -31.11 3.07 24.43
CA ARG A 35 -30.05 2.99 23.42
C ARG A 35 -29.32 1.67 23.59
N VAL A 36 -29.29 0.86 22.53
CA VAL A 36 -28.54 -0.40 22.49
C VAL A 36 -27.47 -0.28 21.42
N GLN A 37 -26.21 -0.52 21.79
CA GLN A 37 -25.09 -0.57 20.85
C GLN A 37 -24.55 -2.00 20.80
N VAL A 38 -24.53 -2.58 19.58
CA VAL A 38 -24.07 -3.95 19.35
C VAL A 38 -22.80 -3.90 18.51
N HIS A 39 -21.72 -4.48 19.03
CA HIS A 39 -20.48 -4.67 18.29
C HIS A 39 -20.37 -6.14 17.90
N VAL A 40 -20.48 -6.41 16.60
CA VAL A 40 -20.27 -7.76 16.06
C VAL A 40 -18.80 -7.94 15.74
N VAL A 41 -18.10 -8.71 16.56
CA VAL A 41 -16.69 -9.08 16.32
C VAL A 41 -16.68 -10.41 15.57
N LYS A 42 -16.15 -10.39 14.34
CA LYS A 42 -15.80 -11.63 13.64
C LYS A 42 -14.42 -12.03 14.12
N GLU A 43 -14.32 -13.16 14.82
CA GLU A 43 -13.01 -13.78 15.04
C GLU A 43 -12.46 -14.17 13.67
N THR A 44 -11.50 -13.41 13.18
CA THR A 44 -10.63 -13.88 12.11
C THR A 44 -9.68 -14.89 12.76
N PRO A 45 -9.64 -16.15 12.29
CA PRO A 45 -8.65 -17.08 12.78
C PRO A 45 -7.28 -16.48 12.49
N SER A 46 -6.59 -16.02 13.53
CA SER A 46 -5.22 -15.53 13.44
C SER A 46 -4.32 -16.74 13.26
N LEU A 47 -4.28 -17.28 12.04
CA LEU A 47 -3.17 -18.11 11.64
C LEU A 47 -1.93 -17.22 11.71
N LEU A 48 -0.92 -17.65 12.46
CA LEU A 48 0.40 -17.00 12.50
C LEU A 48 1.09 -17.21 11.15
N VAL A 49 0.57 -16.54 10.13
CA VAL A 49 1.24 -16.46 8.82
C VAL A 49 2.34 -15.42 8.99
N PRO A 50 3.61 -15.79 8.84
CA PRO A 50 4.69 -14.81 8.87
C PRO A 50 4.42 -13.77 7.77
N PRO A 51 4.72 -12.48 8.04
CA PRO A 51 4.58 -11.45 7.03
C PRO A 51 5.42 -11.81 5.80
N SER A 52 4.93 -11.45 4.62
CA SER A 52 5.67 -11.64 3.38
C SER A 52 6.97 -10.82 3.39
N ASN A 53 8.06 -11.42 2.94
CA ASN A 53 9.36 -10.76 2.76
C ASN A 53 9.74 -10.60 1.27
N ILE A 54 8.78 -10.80 0.36
CA ILE A 54 9.05 -10.71 -1.09
C ILE A 54 9.57 -9.34 -1.52
N GLN A 55 9.09 -8.27 -0.89
CA GLN A 55 9.55 -6.90 -1.14
C GLN A 55 11.04 -6.74 -0.79
N GLN A 56 11.52 -7.38 0.27
CA GLN A 56 12.93 -7.35 0.66
C GLN A 56 13.79 -8.12 -0.34
N HIS A 57 13.32 -9.29 -0.78
CA HIS A 57 14.03 -10.09 -1.79
C HIS A 57 14.08 -9.37 -3.14
N LEU A 58 12.97 -8.77 -3.59
CA LEU A 58 12.94 -7.98 -4.81
C LEU A 58 13.83 -6.75 -4.68
N GLY A 59 13.73 -6.00 -3.58
CA GLY A 59 14.62 -4.87 -3.29
C GLY A 59 16.10 -5.23 -3.32
N SER A 60 16.48 -6.43 -2.86
CA SER A 60 17.87 -6.90 -2.89
C SER A 60 18.42 -7.08 -4.31
N LEU A 61 17.57 -7.34 -5.32
CA LEU A 61 17.99 -7.41 -6.72
C LEU A 61 18.50 -6.07 -7.24
N LEU A 62 18.13 -4.94 -6.63
CA LEU A 62 18.66 -3.64 -7.01
C LEU A 62 20.18 -3.50 -6.74
N SER A 63 20.80 -4.48 -6.05
CA SER A 63 22.25 -4.55 -5.77
C SER A 63 23.14 -4.95 -6.97
N MET A 64 22.63 -4.83 -8.21
CA MET A 64 23.30 -5.06 -9.50
C MET A 64 23.42 -6.51 -9.98
N GLU A 65 23.24 -7.52 -9.13
CA GLU A 65 23.38 -8.92 -9.54
C GLU A 65 22.30 -9.34 -10.55
N GLY A 66 22.70 -9.79 -11.74
CA GLY A 66 21.78 -10.26 -12.78
C GLY A 66 21.17 -9.17 -13.67
N ALA A 67 21.62 -7.91 -13.54
CA ALA A 67 21.12 -6.80 -14.33
C ALA A 67 21.42 -6.98 -15.83
N ASP A 68 20.41 -6.74 -16.67
CA ASP A 68 20.44 -6.95 -18.13
C ASP A 68 20.08 -5.68 -18.93
N VAL A 69 19.94 -4.54 -18.24
CA VAL A 69 19.75 -3.21 -18.85
C VAL A 69 20.45 -2.13 -18.04
N GLU A 70 21.00 -1.14 -18.74
CA GLU A 70 21.64 0.07 -18.25
C GLU A 70 20.79 1.29 -18.66
N PHE A 71 20.61 2.25 -17.75
CA PHE A 71 20.00 3.55 -17.99
C PHE A 71 21.00 4.65 -17.71
N ARG A 72 21.07 5.64 -18.59
CA ARG A 72 21.85 6.86 -18.41
C ARG A 72 20.90 8.02 -18.21
N VAL A 73 20.90 8.61 -17.02
CA VAL A 73 19.92 9.61 -16.57
C VAL A 73 20.65 10.71 -15.83
N GLY A 74 20.52 11.97 -16.26
CA GLY A 74 21.17 13.11 -15.61
C GLY A 74 22.70 13.00 -15.45
N GLY A 75 23.37 12.23 -16.32
CA GLY A 75 24.81 11.95 -16.23
C GLY A 75 25.20 10.79 -15.29
N GLU A 76 24.24 10.17 -14.62
CA GLU A 76 24.43 8.96 -13.81
C GLU A 76 24.04 7.69 -14.56
N THR A 77 24.64 6.56 -14.18
CA THR A 77 24.37 5.24 -14.74
C THR A 77 23.67 4.36 -13.73
N PHE A 78 22.54 3.78 -14.13
CA PHE A 78 21.73 2.86 -13.33
C PHE A 78 21.63 1.51 -14.04
N VAL A 79 21.77 0.42 -13.31
CA VAL A 79 21.56 -0.94 -13.86
C VAL A 79 20.30 -1.55 -13.26
N ALA A 80 19.56 -2.32 -14.07
CA ALA A 80 18.27 -2.89 -13.67
C ALA A 80 17.96 -4.18 -14.44
N HIS A 81 16.78 -4.74 -14.17
CA HIS A 81 16.27 -5.99 -14.72
C HIS A 81 15.06 -5.72 -15.61
N ARG A 82 15.17 -6.05 -16.90
CA ARG A 82 14.10 -5.83 -17.90
C ARG A 82 12.79 -6.47 -17.48
N LEU A 83 12.85 -7.70 -16.97
CA LEU A 83 11.67 -8.44 -16.52
C LEU A 83 10.95 -7.76 -15.36
N VAL A 84 11.69 -7.24 -14.38
CA VAL A 84 11.10 -6.54 -13.24
C VAL A 84 10.45 -5.23 -13.70
N LEU A 85 11.17 -4.45 -14.51
CA LEU A 85 10.66 -3.18 -15.05
C LEU A 85 9.40 -3.39 -15.90
N ALA A 86 9.43 -4.35 -16.83
CA ALA A 86 8.30 -4.65 -17.72
C ALA A 86 7.08 -5.21 -16.98
N ALA A 87 7.30 -6.03 -15.94
CA ALA A 87 6.20 -6.53 -15.11
C ALA A 87 5.51 -5.41 -14.30
N ARG A 88 6.24 -4.33 -14.00
CA ARG A 88 5.82 -3.28 -13.07
C ARG A 88 5.45 -1.95 -13.74
N SER A 89 5.76 -1.80 -15.03
CA SER A 89 5.45 -0.60 -15.81
C SER A 89 5.12 -0.98 -17.27
N PRO A 90 3.89 -0.70 -17.74
CA PRO A 90 3.52 -0.87 -19.14
C PRO A 90 4.41 -0.05 -20.09
N ILE A 91 4.86 1.13 -19.65
CA ILE A 91 5.77 1.99 -20.41
C ILE A 91 7.11 1.28 -20.60
N PHE A 92 7.72 0.76 -19.53
CA PHE A 92 8.96 -0.02 -19.67
C PHE A 92 8.75 -1.32 -20.45
N ASN A 93 7.60 -1.98 -20.31
CA ASN A 93 7.30 -3.18 -21.09
C ASN A 93 7.32 -2.87 -22.60
N ALA A 94 6.58 -1.83 -23.01
CA ALA A 94 6.58 -1.39 -24.39
C ALA A 94 7.98 -0.94 -24.84
N GLU A 95 8.68 -0.13 -24.04
CA GLU A 95 9.98 0.44 -24.41
C GLU A 95 11.10 -0.61 -24.54
N LEU A 96 11.05 -1.66 -23.70
CA LEU A 96 12.06 -2.73 -23.66
C LEU A 96 11.74 -3.89 -24.61
N TYR A 97 10.47 -4.15 -24.90
CA TYR A 97 10.05 -5.28 -25.73
C TYR A 97 9.35 -4.86 -27.03
N SER A 98 9.44 -3.57 -27.42
CA SER A 98 8.91 -3.11 -28.71
C SER A 98 9.57 -3.84 -29.89
N PRO A 99 8.80 -4.35 -30.86
CA PRO A 99 9.31 -5.08 -32.02
C PRO A 99 10.34 -4.30 -32.85
N MET A 100 10.31 -2.96 -32.81
CA MET A 100 11.27 -2.12 -33.55
C MET A 100 12.70 -2.15 -32.98
N LYS A 101 12.89 -2.61 -31.73
CA LYS A 101 14.20 -2.69 -31.09
C LYS A 101 14.83 -4.08 -31.14
N GLU A 102 14.17 -5.05 -31.76
CA GLU A 102 14.61 -6.45 -31.86
C GLU A 102 15.90 -6.65 -32.69
N GLY A 103 16.47 -5.57 -33.25
CA GLY A 103 17.73 -5.58 -34.02
C GLY A 103 18.87 -4.71 -33.45
N MET A 104 18.64 -3.92 -32.38
CA MET A 104 19.67 -3.08 -31.76
C MET A 104 19.92 -3.57 -30.34
N VAL A 105 20.96 -4.40 -30.18
CA VAL A 105 21.45 -4.90 -28.89
C VAL A 105 22.22 -3.79 -28.16
N THR A 106 21.58 -2.64 -27.95
CA THR A 106 22.11 -1.64 -27.03
C THR A 106 21.41 -1.85 -25.70
N ASN A 107 22.13 -2.45 -24.75
CA ASN A 107 21.64 -2.62 -23.38
C ASN A 107 21.54 -1.29 -22.62
N THR A 108 21.93 -0.17 -23.24
CA THR A 108 21.91 1.17 -22.65
C THR A 108 20.75 1.99 -23.20
N ILE A 109 19.95 2.58 -22.30
CA ILE A 109 18.83 3.48 -22.59
C ILE A 109 19.17 4.86 -22.03
N HIS A 110 19.01 5.91 -22.83
CA HIS A 110 19.21 7.29 -22.39
C HIS A 110 17.86 7.92 -22.01
N ILE A 111 17.82 8.59 -20.86
CA ILE A 111 16.65 9.37 -20.42
C ILE A 111 17.14 10.78 -20.10
N ASP A 112 16.77 11.73 -20.95
CA ASP A 112 17.22 13.12 -20.86
C ASP A 112 16.26 14.01 -20.05
N ASP A 113 14.97 13.65 -20.01
CA ASP A 113 13.90 14.46 -19.40
C ASP A 113 13.64 14.15 -17.92
N MET A 114 14.61 13.57 -17.22
CA MET A 114 14.46 13.20 -15.81
C MET A 114 15.76 13.38 -15.03
N GLU A 115 15.63 13.89 -13.81
CA GLU A 115 16.74 13.98 -12.86
C GLU A 115 17.12 12.60 -12.31
N ALA A 116 18.41 12.37 -12.11
CA ALA A 116 18.93 11.09 -11.61
C ALA A 116 18.32 10.67 -10.26
N GLN A 117 18.06 11.64 -9.37
CA GLN A 117 17.43 11.39 -8.06
C GLN A 117 15.98 10.87 -8.20
N VAL A 118 15.22 11.43 -9.14
CA VAL A 118 13.84 11.05 -9.44
C VAL A 118 13.82 9.63 -9.99
N PHE A 119 14.72 9.33 -10.93
CA PHE A 119 14.85 7.99 -11.50
C PHE A 119 15.24 6.94 -10.47
N LYS A 120 16.18 7.28 -9.57
CA LYS A 120 16.57 6.41 -8.45
C LYS A 120 15.39 6.11 -7.52
N ALA A 121 14.60 7.12 -7.17
CA ALA A 121 13.39 6.95 -6.36
C ALA A 121 12.34 6.08 -7.09
N MET A 122 12.15 6.28 -8.39
CA MET A 122 11.28 5.45 -9.22
C MET A 122 11.74 3.99 -9.25
N LEU A 123 13.04 3.73 -9.44
CA LEU A 123 13.58 2.37 -9.39
C LEU A 123 13.36 1.73 -8.01
N ASN A 124 13.63 2.44 -6.92
CA ASN A 124 13.35 1.93 -5.57
C ASN A 124 11.88 1.54 -5.42
N PHE A 125 10.96 2.39 -5.88
CA PHE A 125 9.53 2.11 -5.84
C PHE A 125 9.13 0.88 -6.67
N ILE A 126 9.68 0.75 -7.90
CA ILE A 126 9.42 -0.40 -8.76
C ILE A 126 9.80 -1.72 -8.07
N TYR A 127 10.92 -1.77 -7.35
CA TYR A 127 11.42 -2.97 -6.70
C TYR A 127 10.88 -3.23 -5.29
N THR A 128 10.40 -2.21 -4.58
CA THR A 128 10.08 -2.34 -3.15
C THR A 128 8.66 -1.92 -2.77
N ASP A 129 7.88 -1.35 -3.69
CA ASP A 129 6.59 -0.67 -3.41
C ASP A 129 6.70 0.43 -2.34
N SER A 130 7.92 0.89 -2.03
CA SER A 130 8.19 1.85 -0.97
C SER A 130 8.81 3.12 -1.55
N TRP A 131 8.36 4.25 -1.03
CA TRP A 131 8.93 5.56 -1.34
C TRP A 131 10.16 5.78 -0.44
N PRO A 132 11.29 6.32 -0.96
CA PRO A 132 12.39 6.72 -0.09
C PRO A 132 11.90 7.75 0.94
N GLU A 133 12.33 7.61 2.20
CA GLU A 133 12.11 8.65 3.21
C GLU A 133 12.90 9.89 2.79
N MET A 134 12.20 11.00 2.51
CA MET A 134 12.78 12.28 2.10
C MET A 134 12.34 13.38 3.07
N GLU A 135 13.12 14.46 3.16
CA GLU A 135 12.73 15.64 3.94
C GLU A 135 11.47 16.28 3.31
N GLN A 136 10.55 16.78 4.14
CA GLN A 136 9.18 17.17 3.72
C GLN A 136 9.12 18.19 2.57
N GLU A 137 10.10 19.08 2.44
CA GLU A 137 10.15 20.07 1.36
C GLU A 137 10.58 19.45 0.01
N ASP A 138 11.48 18.46 0.03
CA ASP A 138 11.93 17.72 -1.16
C ASP A 138 10.91 16.66 -1.61
N GLU A 139 10.09 16.15 -0.68
CA GLU A 139 9.04 15.17 -0.94
C GLU A 139 7.97 15.72 -1.89
N SER A 140 7.52 16.95 -1.70
CA SER A 140 6.49 17.58 -2.54
C SER A 140 6.97 17.86 -3.96
N ALA A 141 8.21 18.31 -4.14
CA ALA A 141 8.77 18.58 -5.45
C ALA A 141 9.00 17.26 -6.23
N MET A 142 9.55 16.24 -5.56
CA MET A 142 9.83 14.96 -6.19
C MET A 142 8.54 14.21 -6.54
N THR A 143 7.53 14.19 -5.67
CA THR A 143 6.24 13.54 -5.97
C THR A 143 5.53 14.17 -7.17
N GLN A 144 5.62 15.49 -7.36
CA GLN A 144 5.11 16.15 -8.57
C GLN A 144 5.85 15.67 -9.82
N HIS A 145 7.17 15.59 -9.80
CA HIS A 145 7.95 15.11 -10.94
C HIS A 145 7.68 13.64 -11.26
N LEU A 146 7.47 12.78 -10.26
CA LEU A 146 7.11 11.39 -10.51
C LEU A 146 5.68 11.17 -10.97
N LEU A 147 4.72 11.99 -10.53
CA LEU A 147 3.37 11.96 -11.11
C LEU A 147 3.41 12.26 -12.60
N VAL A 148 4.26 13.20 -13.02
CA VAL A 148 4.50 13.47 -14.45
C VAL A 148 5.21 12.32 -15.15
N ALA A 149 6.13 11.63 -14.49
CA ALA A 149 6.85 10.49 -15.07
C ALA A 149 6.01 9.18 -15.14
N ALA A 150 4.93 9.08 -14.35
CA ALA A 150 4.07 7.90 -14.28
C ALA A 150 2.86 7.94 -15.22
N ASP A 151 2.54 9.12 -15.79
CA ASP A 151 1.49 9.32 -16.81
C ASP A 151 2.03 9.02 -18.21
#